data_AF-A0A7W1B144-F1
#
_entry.id   AF-A0A7W1B144-F1
#
_cell.length_a   1.000
_cell.length_b   1.000
_cell.length_c   1.000
_cell.angle_alpha   90.00
_cell.angle_beta   90.00
_cell.angle_gamma   90.00
#
_symmetry.space_group_name_H-M   'P 1'
#
loop_
_entity.id
_entity.type
_entity.pdbx_description
1 polymer ?
#
loop_
_entity_poly.entity_id
_entity_poly.type
_entity_poly.pdbx_seq_one_letter_code
_entity_poly.pdbx_strand_id
1 'polypeptide(L)'
;AVLPAGTLNHFARDVGITSFDDAITAVEGGFGVAVDVATVGGTPFLNTASIGSYPEMVAERERLEPRLGKWPALAVAAYRVLKTQEPLHVELNGRPVKVWILFVGNCAYTPRGLSPAWRPRLEDGQLDVQYMRADKRFSRARLAVMALAGLAERSRMYQQMEVSELRVRSLAGPVQIARDGEPGEEAREFVFTKTPQRLVVYRPAEVADAP
;
A
#
# COMPACT_ATOMS: atom_id res chain seq x y z
N ALA A 1 -15.50 -13.92 8.87
CA ALA A 1 -14.80 -14.82 7.92
C ALA A 1 -14.59 -14.07 6.62
N VAL A 2 -13.57 -14.42 5.83
CA VAL A 2 -13.30 -13.83 4.51
C VAL A 2 -13.57 -14.87 3.45
N LEU A 3 -14.16 -14.47 2.33
CA LEU A 3 -14.39 -15.32 1.17
C LEU A 3 -13.59 -14.75 -0.02
N PRO A 4 -12.73 -15.54 -0.67
CA PRO A 4 -11.89 -15.06 -1.78
C PRO A 4 -12.69 -15.01 -3.09
N ALA A 5 -13.69 -14.12 -3.15
CA ALA A 5 -14.59 -13.97 -4.31
C ALA A 5 -14.26 -12.75 -5.19
N GLY A 6 -13.26 -11.94 -4.81
CA GLY A 6 -12.92 -10.67 -5.48
C GLY A 6 -11.53 -10.68 -6.14
N THR A 7 -11.20 -9.58 -6.82
CA THR A 7 -9.92 -9.40 -7.53
C THR A 7 -8.75 -9.07 -6.59
N LEU A 8 -9.03 -8.55 -5.39
CA LEU A 8 -8.05 -8.16 -4.36
C LEU A 8 -7.96 -9.20 -3.23
N ASN A 9 -7.65 -10.45 -3.60
CA ASN A 9 -7.50 -11.57 -2.67
C ASN A 9 -6.23 -11.49 -1.79
N HIS A 10 -5.52 -10.36 -1.78
CA HIS A 10 -4.30 -10.19 -0.98
C HIS A 10 -4.59 -10.36 0.52
N PHE A 11 -5.68 -9.78 1.03
CA PHE A 11 -6.08 -9.97 2.43
C PHE A 11 -6.46 -11.43 2.74
N ALA A 12 -7.22 -12.07 1.86
CA ALA A 12 -7.61 -13.48 2.01
C ALA A 12 -6.36 -14.37 2.05
N ARG A 13 -5.39 -14.13 1.15
CA ARG A 13 -4.10 -14.83 1.13
C ARG A 13 -3.26 -14.56 2.37
N ASP A 14 -3.23 -13.32 2.86
CA ASP A 14 -2.50 -12.97 4.10
C ASP A 14 -3.05 -13.73 5.32
N VAL A 15 -4.35 -14.08 5.33
CA VAL A 15 -4.96 -14.94 6.37
C VAL A 15 -4.97 -16.43 6.01
N GLY A 16 -4.31 -16.84 4.93
CA GLY A 16 -4.22 -18.24 4.49
C GLY A 16 -5.49 -18.80 3.85
N ILE A 17 -6.44 -17.96 3.46
CA ILE A 17 -7.65 -18.34 2.73
C ILE A 17 -7.39 -18.16 1.23
N THR A 18 -7.22 -19.26 0.52
CA THR A 18 -6.98 -19.30 -0.93
C THR A 18 -8.16 -19.89 -1.71
N SER A 19 -9.03 -20.64 -1.04
CA SER A 19 -10.23 -21.28 -1.59
C SER A 19 -11.45 -21.06 -0.69
N PHE A 20 -12.64 -21.39 -1.19
CA PHE A 20 -13.85 -21.45 -0.37
C PHE A 20 -13.76 -22.55 0.71
N ASP A 21 -13.12 -23.67 0.39
CA ASP A 21 -12.94 -24.79 1.32
C ASP A 21 -12.05 -24.40 2.51
N ASP A 22 -11.03 -23.57 2.28
CA ASP A 22 -10.18 -23.02 3.35
C ASP A 22 -11.02 -22.17 4.32
N ALA A 23 -11.94 -21.36 3.79
CA ALA A 23 -12.81 -20.51 4.59
C ALA A 23 -13.82 -21.33 5.40
N ILE A 24 -14.39 -22.38 4.81
CA ILE A 24 -15.30 -23.31 5.50
C ILE A 24 -14.54 -24.00 6.64
N THR A 25 -13.39 -24.60 6.34
CA THR A 25 -12.52 -25.29 7.32
C THR A 25 -12.13 -24.37 8.47
N ALA A 26 -11.77 -23.11 8.18
CA ALA A 26 -11.42 -22.12 9.18
C ALA A 26 -12.59 -21.79 10.13
N VAL A 27 -13.80 -21.67 9.59
CA VAL A 27 -15.01 -21.38 10.38
C VAL A 27 -15.42 -22.59 11.21
N GLU A 28 -15.45 -23.79 10.63
CA GLU A 28 -15.80 -25.02 11.33
C GLU A 28 -14.78 -25.38 12.42
N GLY A 29 -13.49 -25.14 12.16
CA GLY A 29 -12.42 -25.34 13.14
C GLY A 29 -12.37 -24.27 14.24
N GLY A 30 -13.07 -23.14 14.06
CA GLY A 30 -13.10 -22.04 15.05
C GLY A 30 -11.75 -21.31 15.23
N PHE A 31 -10.80 -21.50 14.31
CA PHE A 31 -9.48 -20.88 14.38
C PHE A 31 -9.52 -19.47 13.76
N GLY A 32 -8.95 -18.50 14.46
CA GLY A 32 -8.90 -17.12 13.99
C GLY A 32 -7.60 -16.42 14.34
N VAL A 33 -7.28 -15.38 13.57
CA VAL A 33 -6.17 -14.46 13.84
C VAL A 33 -6.73 -13.08 14.16
N ALA A 34 -6.05 -12.37 15.06
CA ALA A 34 -6.33 -10.98 15.31
C ALA A 34 -5.71 -10.13 14.20
N VAL A 35 -6.48 -9.21 13.64
CA VAL A 35 -6.07 -8.30 12.58
C VAL A 35 -6.26 -6.87 13.07
N ASP A 36 -5.20 -6.10 13.04
CA ASP A 36 -5.24 -4.67 13.28
C ASP A 36 -6.11 -3.98 12.23
N VAL A 37 -6.85 -2.95 12.63
CA VAL A 37 -7.55 -2.05 11.70
C VAL A 37 -6.86 -0.70 11.76
N ALA A 38 -6.46 -0.21 10.59
CA ALA A 38 -5.95 1.15 10.48
C ALA A 38 -7.11 2.11 10.17
N THR A 39 -6.98 3.36 10.58
CA THR A 39 -7.95 4.42 10.28
C THR A 39 -7.22 5.61 9.71
N VAL A 40 -7.89 6.33 8.80
CA VAL A 40 -7.46 7.65 8.35
C VAL A 40 -8.62 8.62 8.46
N GLY A 41 -8.41 9.73 9.18
CA GLY A 41 -9.49 10.69 9.47
C GLY A 41 -10.69 10.03 10.17
N GLY A 42 -10.45 8.98 10.97
CA GLY A 42 -11.49 8.20 11.64
C GLY A 42 -12.16 7.13 10.76
N THR A 43 -11.88 7.07 9.45
CA THR A 43 -12.46 6.05 8.57
C THR A 43 -11.53 4.84 8.46
N PRO A 44 -12.02 3.61 8.72
CA PRO A 44 -11.18 2.41 8.70
C PRO A 44 -10.74 2.01 7.29
N PHE A 45 -9.59 1.33 7.21
CA PHE A 45 -9.09 0.61 6.04
C PHE A 45 -8.29 -0.62 6.51
N LEU A 46 -8.31 -1.70 5.71
CA LEU A 46 -7.71 -2.99 6.10
C LEU A 46 -6.40 -3.29 5.39
N ASN A 47 -6.19 -2.78 4.18
CA ASN A 47 -5.00 -3.07 3.40
C ASN A 47 -4.12 -1.83 3.32
N THR A 48 -4.55 -0.85 2.53
CA THR A 48 -3.68 0.24 2.14
C THR A 48 -4.45 1.53 1.94
N ALA A 49 -3.79 2.64 2.21
CA ALA A 49 -4.22 3.95 1.81
C ALA A 49 -3.10 4.63 1.01
N SER A 50 -3.45 5.44 0.02
CA SER A 50 -2.45 6.12 -0.79
C SER A 50 -2.89 7.53 -1.19
N ILE A 51 -1.90 8.39 -1.39
CA ILE A 51 -2.08 9.78 -1.83
C ILE A 51 -1.12 10.04 -3.00
N GLY A 52 -1.60 10.76 -4.01
CA GLY A 52 -0.86 11.07 -5.23
C GLY A 52 -1.07 10.02 -6.30
N SER A 53 -0.13 9.93 -7.23
CA SER A 53 -0.37 9.25 -8.51
C SER A 53 -0.23 7.72 -8.46
N TYR A 54 -0.44 7.12 -7.29
CA TYR A 54 -0.28 5.68 -7.10
C TYR A 54 -1.38 4.88 -7.81
N PRO A 55 -2.69 5.21 -7.68
CA PRO A 55 -3.75 4.50 -8.39
C PRO A 55 -3.53 4.52 -9.91
N GLU A 56 -3.15 5.67 -10.48
CA GLU A 56 -2.88 5.81 -11.91
C GLU A 56 -1.66 4.99 -12.35
N MET A 57 -0.62 4.93 -11.51
CA MET A 57 0.56 4.11 -11.79
C MET A 57 0.26 2.62 -11.74
N VAL A 58 -0.53 2.15 -10.77
CA VAL A 58 -0.95 0.75 -10.65
C VAL A 58 -1.85 0.36 -11.81
N ALA A 59 -2.87 1.17 -12.14
CA ALA A 59 -3.78 0.92 -13.25
C ALA A 59 -3.03 0.88 -14.60
N GLU A 60 -2.09 1.80 -14.82
CA GLU A 60 -1.27 1.81 -16.03
C GLU A 60 -0.32 0.60 -16.10
N ARG A 61 0.23 0.16 -14.96
CA ARG A 61 1.04 -1.08 -14.89
C ARG A 61 0.19 -2.28 -15.29
N GLU A 62 -0.97 -2.47 -14.67
CA GLU A 62 -1.84 -3.62 -14.93
C GLU A 62 -2.29 -3.70 -16.39
N ARG A 63 -2.54 -2.55 -17.03
CA ARG A 63 -2.84 -2.48 -18.46
C ARG A 63 -1.68 -2.95 -19.35
N LEU A 64 -0.45 -2.69 -18.92
CA LEU A 64 0.77 -2.98 -19.69
C LEU A 64 1.36 -4.36 -19.39
N GLU A 65 1.11 -4.90 -18.20
CA GLU A 65 1.70 -6.13 -17.67
C GLU A 65 1.49 -7.35 -18.58
N PRO A 66 0.31 -7.60 -19.18
CA PRO A 66 0.12 -8.73 -20.09
C PRO A 66 1.03 -8.71 -21.33
N ARG A 67 1.52 -7.53 -21.72
CA ARG A 67 2.34 -7.35 -22.94
C ARG A 67 3.83 -7.19 -22.63
N LEU A 68 4.16 -6.58 -21.50
CA LEU A 68 5.52 -6.17 -21.17
C LEU A 68 6.12 -6.94 -19.99
N GLY A 69 5.31 -7.72 -19.27
CA GLY A 69 5.70 -8.31 -17.99
C GLY A 69 5.72 -7.27 -16.86
N LYS A 70 5.78 -7.74 -15.62
CA LYS A 70 5.61 -6.93 -14.40
C LYS A 70 6.57 -5.74 -14.30
N TRP A 71 7.88 -5.98 -14.44
CA TRP A 71 8.90 -4.94 -14.23
C TRP A 71 8.96 -3.89 -15.35
N PRO A 72 8.92 -4.27 -16.64
CA PRO A 72 8.86 -3.28 -17.71
C PRO A 72 7.54 -2.51 -17.74
N ALA A 73 6.42 -3.15 -17.42
CA ALA A 73 5.12 -2.46 -17.28
C ALA A 73 5.17 -1.40 -16.17
N LEU A 74 5.72 -1.72 -15.00
CA LEU A 74 5.86 -0.79 -13.89
C LEU A 74 6.71 0.43 -14.29
N ALA A 75 7.81 0.20 -15.01
CA ALA A 75 8.68 1.30 -15.44
C ALA A 75 8.02 2.24 -16.43
N VAL A 76 7.31 1.69 -17.43
CA VAL A 76 6.59 2.48 -18.42
C VAL A 76 5.43 3.25 -17.75
N ALA A 77 4.72 2.60 -16.83
CA ALA A 77 3.66 3.22 -16.05
C ALA A 77 4.20 4.39 -15.20
N ALA A 78 5.26 4.16 -14.43
CA ALA A 78 5.92 5.18 -13.64
C ALA A 78 6.37 6.36 -14.54
N TYR A 79 7.01 6.09 -15.67
CA TYR A 79 7.43 7.16 -16.59
C TYR A 79 6.25 7.99 -17.09
N ARG A 80 5.19 7.34 -17.57
CA ARG A 80 4.02 8.01 -18.15
C ARG A 80 3.31 8.88 -17.13
N VAL A 81 3.05 8.34 -15.95
CA VAL A 81 2.35 9.04 -14.87
C VAL A 81 3.19 10.19 -14.32
N LEU A 82 4.48 9.98 -14.06
CA LEU A 82 5.35 11.02 -13.50
C LEU A 82 5.64 12.15 -14.49
N LYS A 83 5.51 11.90 -15.79
CA LYS A 83 5.66 12.93 -16.83
C LYS A 83 4.49 13.91 -16.82
N THR A 84 3.26 13.44 -16.55
CA THR A 84 2.05 14.25 -16.62
C THR A 84 1.65 14.84 -15.28
N GLN A 85 2.03 14.21 -14.18
CA GLN A 85 1.65 14.62 -12.83
C GLN A 85 2.66 15.61 -12.22
N GLU A 86 2.20 16.35 -11.22
CA GLU A 86 3.02 17.24 -10.40
C GLU A 86 3.34 16.60 -9.04
N PRO A 87 4.53 16.86 -8.46
CA PRO A 87 4.84 16.41 -7.11
C PRO A 87 3.90 17.01 -6.07
N LEU A 88 3.45 16.19 -5.14
CA LEU A 88 2.74 16.65 -3.96
C LEU A 88 3.72 17.24 -2.95
N HIS A 89 3.39 18.42 -2.43
CA HIS A 89 4.09 19.03 -1.30
C HIS A 89 3.34 18.67 -0.03
N VAL A 90 3.90 17.76 0.76
CA VAL A 90 3.29 17.30 2.01
C VAL A 90 4.24 17.47 3.17
N GLU A 91 3.69 17.47 4.37
CA GLU A 91 4.41 17.35 5.62
C GLU A 91 4.07 16.00 6.25
N LEU A 92 5.08 15.19 6.51
CA LEU A 92 4.95 13.90 7.18
C LEU A 92 5.49 14.05 8.60
N ASN A 93 4.63 13.92 9.61
CA ASN A 93 4.99 14.08 11.03
C ASN A 93 5.82 15.35 11.29
N GLY A 94 5.38 16.49 10.75
CA GLY A 94 6.05 17.79 10.91
C GLY A 94 7.25 18.03 9.97
N ARG A 95 7.60 17.07 9.10
CA ARG A 95 8.72 17.21 8.16
C ARG A 95 8.24 17.45 6.72
N PRO A 96 8.53 18.62 6.12
CA PRO A 96 8.13 18.89 4.74
C PRO A 96 8.93 18.03 3.76
N VAL A 97 8.22 17.43 2.80
CA VAL A 97 8.78 16.58 1.76
C VAL A 97 7.95 16.71 0.47
N LYS A 98 8.65 16.71 -0.67
CA LYS A 98 7.98 16.58 -1.97
C LYS A 98 7.93 15.12 -2.35
N VAL A 99 6.74 14.60 -2.63
CA VAL A 99 6.53 13.20 -2.99
C VAL A 99 5.77 13.08 -4.28
N TRP A 100 6.06 12.04 -5.04
CA TRP A 100 5.24 11.63 -6.18
C TRP A 100 4.08 10.74 -5.73
N ILE A 101 4.38 9.87 -4.76
CA ILE A 101 3.50 8.84 -4.22
C ILE A 101 3.77 8.74 -2.72
N LEU A 102 2.70 8.64 -1.94
CA LEU A 102 2.70 8.21 -0.56
C LEU A 102 1.77 7.00 -0.42
N PHE A 103 2.30 5.92 0.14
CA PHE A 103 1.61 4.68 0.44
C PHE A 103 1.67 4.44 1.95
N VAL A 104 0.54 4.04 2.52
CA VAL A 104 0.39 3.71 3.93
C VAL A 104 -0.27 2.34 4.02
N GLY A 105 0.51 1.32 4.38
CA GLY A 105 0.03 -0.04 4.63
C GLY A 105 -0.46 -0.21 6.06
N ASN A 106 -1.54 -0.96 6.25
CA ASN A 106 -1.92 -1.51 7.54
C ASN A 106 -1.07 -2.76 7.81
N CYS A 107 -0.09 -2.62 8.70
CA CYS A 107 1.00 -3.56 8.96
C CYS A 107 2.12 -3.54 7.90
N ALA A 108 3.27 -4.09 8.25
CA ALA A 108 4.47 -4.13 7.41
C ALA A 108 4.29 -5.01 6.17
N TYR A 109 4.45 -4.44 4.97
CA TYR A 109 4.41 -5.19 3.73
C TYR A 109 5.80 -5.71 3.33
N THR A 110 5.81 -6.91 2.72
CA THR A 110 6.98 -7.56 2.15
C THR A 110 6.69 -8.01 0.71
N PRO A 111 7.64 -7.91 -0.23
CA PRO A 111 8.83 -7.04 -0.15
C PRO A 111 8.40 -5.57 -0.08
N ARG A 112 9.21 -4.71 0.54
CA ARG A 112 8.96 -3.26 0.55
C ARG A 112 9.33 -2.67 -0.81
N GLY A 113 8.57 -1.69 -1.32
CA GLY A 113 8.89 -1.06 -2.60
C GLY A 113 7.66 -0.65 -3.41
N LEU A 114 7.82 -0.46 -4.72
CA LEU A 114 6.73 -0.07 -5.62
C LEU A 114 5.75 -1.20 -5.96
N SER A 115 5.96 -2.40 -5.40
CA SER A 115 5.07 -3.55 -5.54
C SER A 115 5.01 -4.34 -4.22
N PRO A 116 4.50 -3.76 -3.12
CA PRO A 116 4.29 -4.51 -1.88
C PRO A 116 3.30 -5.65 -2.11
N ALA A 117 3.59 -6.85 -1.61
CA ALA A 117 2.89 -8.06 -2.04
C ALA A 117 2.10 -8.77 -0.94
N TRP A 118 2.68 -8.93 0.25
CA TRP A 118 2.08 -9.68 1.36
C TRP A 118 2.47 -9.09 2.72
N ARG A 119 1.75 -9.47 3.79
CA ARG A 119 2.04 -9.05 5.16
C ARG A 119 2.39 -10.24 6.05
N PRO A 120 3.61 -10.31 6.62
CA PRO A 120 4.00 -11.41 7.49
C PRO A 120 3.23 -11.45 8.82
N ARG A 121 2.77 -10.29 9.29
CA ARG A 121 1.98 -10.14 10.50
C ARG A 121 0.85 -9.17 10.24
N LEU A 122 -0.32 -9.45 10.81
CA LEU A 122 -1.51 -8.62 10.68
C LEU A 122 -1.84 -7.87 11.98
N GLU A 123 -1.01 -8.04 13.01
CA GLU A 123 -1.20 -7.54 14.37
C GLU A 123 0.04 -6.82 14.94
N ASP A 124 0.85 -6.21 14.09
CA ASP A 124 2.15 -5.61 14.45
C ASP A 124 2.05 -4.23 15.12
N GLY A 125 0.88 -3.61 15.14
CA GLY A 125 0.65 -2.27 15.69
C GLY A 125 1.29 -1.14 14.88
N GLN A 126 1.80 -1.41 13.68
CA GLN A 126 2.54 -0.44 12.85
C GLN A 126 1.80 -0.10 11.55
N LEU A 127 1.98 1.13 11.11
CA LEU A 127 1.68 1.59 9.76
C LEU A 127 2.98 1.54 8.94
N ASP A 128 2.92 0.93 7.77
CA ASP A 128 4.06 0.87 6.85
C ASP A 128 3.98 2.04 5.86
N VAL A 129 4.81 3.04 6.08
CA VAL A 129 4.79 4.29 5.32
C VAL A 129 5.90 4.23 4.28
N GLN A 130 5.50 4.16 3.03
CA GLN A 130 6.39 4.06 1.87
C GLN A 130 6.15 5.25 0.95
N TYR A 131 7.20 5.98 0.55
CA TYR A 131 7.02 7.14 -0.31
C TYR A 131 8.19 7.38 -1.25
N MET A 132 7.88 8.06 -2.35
CA MET A 132 8.83 8.34 -3.41
C MET A 132 9.11 9.84 -3.50
N ARG A 133 10.33 10.23 -3.16
CA ARG A 133 10.77 11.63 -3.14
C ARG A 133 10.85 12.24 -4.53
N ALA A 134 10.37 13.47 -4.65
CA ALA A 134 10.39 14.27 -5.88
C ALA A 134 11.44 15.41 -5.86
N ASP A 135 12.11 15.61 -4.73
CA ASP A 135 13.06 16.72 -4.50
C ASP A 135 14.51 16.43 -4.93
N LYS A 136 14.74 15.30 -5.60
CA LYS A 136 16.07 14.90 -6.11
C LYS A 136 16.15 15.16 -7.62
N ARG A 137 17.22 15.85 -8.05
CA ARG A 137 17.50 16.21 -9.46
C ARG A 137 17.45 14.98 -10.39
N PHE A 138 16.94 15.15 -11.60
CA PHE A 138 16.76 14.14 -12.67
C PHE A 138 15.71 13.04 -12.40
N SER A 139 14.66 13.33 -11.64
CA SER A 139 13.75 12.31 -11.09
C SER A 139 13.04 11.45 -12.14
N ARG A 140 12.37 12.01 -13.14
CA ARG A 140 11.44 11.24 -14.01
C ARG A 140 12.09 10.11 -14.82
N ALA A 141 13.15 10.41 -15.57
CA ALA A 141 13.82 9.42 -16.43
C ALA A 141 14.63 8.40 -15.59
N ARG A 142 15.32 8.86 -14.54
CA ARG A 142 16.04 7.96 -13.65
C ARG A 142 15.07 7.02 -12.93
N LEU A 143 13.89 7.49 -12.54
CA LEU A 143 12.94 6.66 -11.82
C LEU A 143 12.36 5.53 -12.69
N ALA A 144 12.09 5.82 -13.96
CA ALA A 144 11.75 4.80 -14.95
C ALA A 144 12.87 3.75 -15.09
N VAL A 145 14.13 4.20 -15.19
CA VAL A 145 15.30 3.31 -15.26
C VAL A 145 15.48 2.47 -13.99
N MET A 146 15.23 3.05 -12.80
CA MET A 146 15.34 2.33 -11.53
C MET A 146 14.23 1.31 -11.32
N ALA A 147 13.01 1.59 -11.82
CA ALA A 147 11.93 0.61 -11.88
C ALA A 147 12.27 -0.55 -12.82
N LEU A 148 12.91 -0.30 -13.97
CA LEU A 148 13.42 -1.35 -14.89
C LEU A 148 14.48 -2.24 -14.23
N ALA A 149 15.33 -1.67 -13.39
CA ALA A 149 16.46 -2.40 -12.80
C ALA A 149 16.10 -3.19 -11.53
N GLY A 150 14.85 -3.13 -11.04
CA GLY A 150 14.49 -3.67 -9.72
C GLY A 150 15.23 -2.96 -8.56
N LEU A 151 15.93 -1.86 -8.86
CA LEU A 151 16.79 -1.13 -7.92
C LEU A 151 16.04 -0.02 -7.18
N ALA A 152 14.74 0.15 -7.42
CA ALA A 152 13.91 1.12 -6.72
C ALA A 152 14.05 0.98 -5.18
N GLU A 153 14.13 -0.26 -4.70
CA GLU A 153 14.31 -0.65 -3.29
C GLU A 153 15.64 -0.19 -2.68
N ARG A 154 16.71 -0.05 -3.50
CA ARG A 154 18.04 0.41 -3.06
C ARG A 154 18.28 1.90 -3.31
N SER A 155 17.28 2.60 -3.82
CA SER A 155 17.45 3.99 -4.26
C SER A 155 17.18 4.97 -3.13
N ARG A 156 18.00 6.03 -3.01
CA ARG A 156 17.77 7.16 -2.09
C ARG A 156 16.45 7.93 -2.35
N MET A 157 15.74 7.59 -3.43
CA MET A 157 14.48 8.21 -3.87
C MET A 157 13.29 7.59 -3.16
N TYR A 158 13.35 6.29 -2.91
CA TYR A 158 12.36 5.57 -2.15
C TYR A 158 12.74 5.64 -0.67
N GLN A 159 11.76 5.91 0.18
CA GLN A 159 11.92 6.01 1.61
C GLN A 159 10.83 5.20 2.28
N GLN A 160 11.17 4.61 3.41
CA GLN A 160 10.28 3.77 4.19
C GLN A 160 10.43 4.07 5.67
N MET A 161 9.34 3.99 6.41
CA MET A 161 9.33 4.03 7.86
C MET A 161 8.14 3.27 8.41
N GLU A 162 8.30 2.68 9.58
CA GLU A 162 7.21 2.12 10.37
C GLU A 162 6.91 3.06 11.51
N VAL A 163 5.63 3.40 11.67
CA VAL A 163 5.16 4.30 12.72
C VAL A 163 3.82 3.82 13.26
N SER A 164 3.56 4.06 14.54
CA SER A 164 2.23 3.80 15.14
C SER A 164 1.19 4.87 14.77
N GLU A 165 1.66 6.07 14.44
CA GLU A 165 0.83 7.20 13.99
C GLU A 165 1.55 7.96 12.88
N LEU A 166 0.81 8.30 11.82
CA LEU A 166 1.28 9.17 10.75
C LEU A 166 0.32 10.34 10.58
N ARG A 167 0.86 11.57 10.65
CA ARG A 167 0.18 12.79 10.26
C ARG A 167 0.69 13.25 8.92
N VAL A 168 -0.22 13.44 7.98
CA VAL A 168 0.06 13.93 6.62
C VAL A 168 -0.69 15.23 6.43
N ARG A 169 0.04 16.31 6.15
CA ARG A 169 -0.54 17.62 5.85
C ARG A 169 -0.13 18.07 4.46
N SER A 170 -1.09 18.27 3.57
CA SER A 170 -0.83 18.83 2.25
C SER A 170 -0.61 20.34 2.36
N LEU A 171 0.50 20.80 1.77
CA LEU A 171 0.93 22.20 1.83
C LEU A 171 0.43 23.02 0.63
N ALA A 172 0.07 22.37 -0.48
CA ALA A 172 -0.36 23.03 -1.71
C ALA A 172 -1.88 23.23 -1.80
N GLY A 173 -2.67 22.36 -1.17
CA GLY A 173 -4.14 22.36 -1.29
C GLY A 173 -4.73 21.05 -0.76
N PRO A 174 -6.07 20.91 -0.72
CA PRO A 174 -6.70 19.63 -0.47
C PRO A 174 -6.21 18.56 -1.46
N VAL A 175 -6.12 17.31 -1.02
CA VAL A 175 -5.75 16.16 -1.86
C VAL A 175 -6.71 15.02 -1.56
N GLN A 176 -7.01 14.19 -2.56
CA GLN A 176 -7.85 13.02 -2.36
C GLN A 176 -7.00 11.85 -1.86
N ILE A 177 -7.54 11.11 -0.90
CA ILE A 177 -6.96 9.85 -0.42
C ILE A 177 -7.70 8.66 -1.03
N ALA A 178 -6.98 7.67 -1.53
CA ALA A 178 -7.56 6.38 -1.90
C ALA A 178 -7.38 5.38 -0.74
N ARG A 179 -8.41 4.62 -0.39
CA ARG A 179 -8.41 3.63 0.70
C ARG A 179 -8.91 2.30 0.15
N ASP A 180 -8.14 1.24 0.35
CA ASP A 180 -8.43 -0.11 -0.16
C ASP A 180 -8.79 -0.16 -1.66
N GLY A 181 -8.25 0.78 -2.44
CA GLY A 181 -8.51 0.93 -3.87
C GLY A 181 -9.69 1.84 -4.23
N GLU A 182 -10.45 2.31 -3.26
CA GLU A 182 -11.59 3.20 -3.47
C GLU A 182 -11.24 4.67 -3.20
N PRO A 183 -11.70 5.63 -4.04
CA PRO A 183 -11.53 7.05 -3.77
C PRO A 183 -12.25 7.46 -2.48
N GLY A 184 -11.53 8.13 -1.59
CA GLY A 184 -12.04 8.69 -0.35
C GLY A 184 -12.23 10.20 -0.41
N GLU A 185 -12.25 10.80 0.77
CA GLU A 185 -12.48 12.23 0.95
C GLU A 185 -11.27 13.06 0.52
N GLU A 186 -11.55 14.31 0.17
CA GLU A 186 -10.55 15.32 -0.13
C GLU A 186 -10.33 16.21 1.09
N ALA A 187 -9.10 16.23 1.61
CA ALA A 187 -8.77 17.01 2.80
C ALA A 187 -7.32 17.53 2.73
N ARG A 188 -7.00 18.49 3.60
CA ARG A 188 -5.63 19.02 3.75
C ARG A 188 -4.82 18.27 4.80
N GLU A 189 -5.47 17.61 5.74
CA GLU A 189 -4.81 16.92 6.84
C GLU A 189 -5.43 15.54 7.02
N PHE A 190 -4.56 14.55 7.16
CA PHE A 190 -4.91 13.15 7.37
C PHE A 190 -4.11 12.63 8.54
N VAL A 191 -4.82 12.09 9.54
CA VAL A 191 -4.20 11.39 10.66
C VAL A 191 -4.49 9.91 10.49
N PHE A 192 -3.42 9.14 10.37
CA PHE A 192 -3.43 7.69 10.28
C PHE A 192 -3.05 7.10 11.63
N THR A 193 -3.87 6.19 12.11
CA THR A 193 -3.69 5.50 13.40
C THR A 193 -4.15 4.05 13.29
N LYS A 194 -3.87 3.26 14.32
CA LYS A 194 -4.50 1.95 14.53
C LYS A 194 -5.67 2.09 15.50
N THR A 195 -6.75 1.36 15.27
CA THR A 195 -7.83 1.25 16.26
C THR A 195 -7.35 0.41 17.44
N PRO A 196 -7.85 0.67 18.66
CA PRO A 196 -7.59 -0.20 19.81
C PRO A 196 -8.30 -1.55 19.67
N GLN A 197 -9.35 -1.61 18.85
CA GLN A 197 -10.10 -2.83 18.55
C GLN A 197 -9.47 -3.55 17.36
N ARG A 198 -9.24 -4.86 17.52
CA ARG A 198 -8.80 -5.75 16.44
C ARG A 198 -9.98 -6.55 15.92
N LEU A 199 -9.96 -6.88 14.64
CA LEU A 199 -10.90 -7.84 14.07
C LEU A 199 -10.37 -9.25 14.29
N VAL A 200 -11.27 -10.18 14.62
CA VAL A 200 -10.95 -11.60 14.57
C VAL A 200 -11.37 -12.13 13.21
N VAL A 201 -10.40 -12.63 12.45
CA VAL A 201 -10.63 -13.20 11.13
C VAL A 201 -10.33 -14.69 11.17
N TYR A 202 -11.33 -15.49 10.82
CA TYR A 202 -11.15 -16.94 10.72
C TYR A 202 -10.06 -17.27 9.70
N ARG A 203 -9.17 -18.19 10.07
CA ARG A 203 -8.08 -18.72 9.22
C ARG A 203 -7.92 -20.23 9.45
N PRO A 204 -7.37 -20.98 8.48
CA PRO A 204 -6.94 -22.35 8.74
C PRO A 204 -5.88 -22.42 9.86
N ALA A 205 -5.88 -23.54 10.60
CA ALA A 205 -4.93 -23.76 11.70
C ALA A 205 -3.48 -23.81 11.21
N GLU A 206 -3.24 -24.47 10.07
CA GLU A 206 -1.97 -24.46 9.35
C GLU A 206 -2.11 -23.52 8.15
N VAL A 207 -1.34 -22.43 8.15
CA VAL A 207 -1.14 -21.62 6.95
C VAL A 207 0.12 -22.16 6.31
N ALA A 208 0.00 -22.75 5.12
CA ALA A 208 1.18 -23.10 4.34
C ALA A 208 2.04 -21.85 4.18
N ASP A 209 3.34 -21.95 4.51
CA ASP A 209 4.26 -20.81 4.42
C ASP A 209 4.16 -20.17 3.02
N ALA A 210 3.95 -18.85 2.99
CA ALA A 210 3.93 -18.10 1.74
C ALA A 210 5.30 -18.28 1.04
N PRO A 211 5.33 -18.54 -0.28
CA PRO A 211 6.57 -18.78 -1.03
C PRO A 211 7.49 -17.55 -1.09
#